data_AF-A0A357Z8H6-F1
#
_entry.id   AF-A0A357Z8H6-F1
#
_cell.length_a   1.000
_cell.length_b   1.000
_cell.length_c   1.000
_cell.angle_alpha   90.00
_cell.angle_beta   90.00
_cell.angle_gamma   90.00
#
_symmetry.space_group_name_H-M   'P 1'
#
loop_
_entity.id
_entity.type
_entity.pdbx_description
1 polymer ?
#
loop_
_entity_poly.entity_id
_entity_poly.type
_entity_poly.pdbx_seq_one_letter_code
_entity_poly.pdbx_strand_id
1 'polypeptide(L)'
;MVTTSLQQFTVGVEEEYMVLDPSTKELKSHQQTIVNEGQKLFKDKIKAEMHQAVVEVGTGICKNVDEAFSEIIELRNGVHKIAGDLGYSIGASGTHPFSLWEKQLVSDQTRYQELLNELQQAARSNLIFGLHVHVGMEDRRMAIHIANTARYFLPHIYALSTNSPFWETRNTGYKSYRSKVFDKFPRTGIPDTFESIEA
;
A
#
# COMPACT_ATOMS: atom_id res chain seq x y z
N MET A 1 19.95 -37.66 -11.73
CA MET A 1 18.99 -36.77 -11.03
C MET A 1 19.16 -35.39 -11.63
N VAL A 2 18.17 -34.88 -12.35
CA VAL A 2 18.19 -33.48 -12.76
C VAL A 2 17.94 -32.67 -11.50
N THR A 3 18.99 -32.07 -10.95
CA THR A 3 18.83 -30.99 -9.98
C THR A 3 18.17 -29.85 -10.74
N THR A 4 16.85 -29.75 -10.64
CA THR A 4 16.13 -28.56 -11.05
C THR A 4 16.63 -27.45 -10.14
N SER A 5 17.59 -26.66 -10.62
CA SER A 5 17.98 -25.41 -9.98
C SER A 5 16.74 -24.53 -10.01
N LEU A 6 15.94 -24.56 -8.94
CA LEU A 6 14.81 -23.65 -8.80
C LEU A 6 15.37 -22.23 -8.81
N GLN A 7 14.87 -21.44 -9.73
CA GLN A 7 15.28 -20.06 -9.89
C GLN A 7 14.92 -19.26 -8.63
N GLN A 8 15.87 -18.50 -8.11
CA GLN A 8 15.69 -17.74 -6.88
C GLN A 8 15.10 -16.36 -7.19
N PHE A 9 13.83 -16.17 -6.89
CA PHE A 9 13.17 -14.87 -6.89
C PHE A 9 13.47 -14.09 -5.60
N THR A 10 13.45 -12.77 -5.69
CA THR A 10 13.47 -11.88 -4.52
C THR A 10 12.08 -11.32 -4.24
N VAL A 11 11.85 -10.89 -3.01
CA VAL A 11 10.57 -10.34 -2.56
C VAL A 11 10.79 -9.00 -1.85
N GLY A 12 9.96 -8.01 -2.15
CA GLY A 12 9.82 -6.79 -1.36
C GLY A 12 8.35 -6.59 -0.99
N VAL A 13 8.07 -6.06 0.19
CA VAL A 13 6.70 -5.82 0.65
C VAL A 13 6.57 -4.40 1.16
N GLU A 14 5.53 -3.69 0.71
CA GLU A 14 5.15 -2.36 1.18
C GLU A 14 3.78 -2.42 1.85
N GLU A 15 3.62 -1.71 2.96
CA GLU A 15 2.37 -1.60 3.71
C GLU A 15 2.06 -0.15 4.04
N GLU A 16 0.84 0.26 3.70
CA GLU A 16 0.31 1.58 4.01
C GLU A 16 -0.57 1.51 5.27
N TYR A 17 -0.31 2.41 6.20
CA TYR A 17 -0.92 2.43 7.51
C TYR A 17 -1.74 3.70 7.73
N MET A 18 -2.91 3.51 8.37
CA MET A 18 -3.74 4.60 8.88
C MET A 18 -3.11 5.18 10.14
N VAL A 19 -2.89 6.49 10.17
CA VAL A 19 -2.56 7.22 11.40
C VAL A 19 -3.86 7.69 12.05
N LEU A 20 -4.05 7.31 13.32
CA LEU A 20 -5.30 7.45 14.04
C LEU A 20 -5.11 8.26 15.32
N ASP A 21 -6.08 9.10 15.64
CA ASP A 21 -6.25 9.63 16.98
C ASP A 21 -6.60 8.48 17.96
N PRO A 22 -5.83 8.26 19.04
CA PRO A 22 -6.12 7.16 19.96
C PRO A 22 -7.47 7.25 20.66
N SER A 23 -8.05 8.46 20.80
CA SER A 23 -9.30 8.69 21.52
C SER A 23 -10.49 8.60 20.60
N THR A 24 -10.48 9.32 19.47
CA THR A 24 -11.63 9.36 18.54
C THR A 24 -11.60 8.22 17.52
N LYS A 25 -10.44 7.59 17.33
CA LYS A 25 -10.17 6.63 16.25
C LYS A 25 -10.34 7.21 14.85
N GLU A 26 -10.43 8.53 14.70
CA GLU A 26 -10.42 9.18 13.39
C GLU A 26 -9.02 9.22 12.81
N LEU A 27 -8.93 9.26 11.48
CA LEU A 27 -7.70 9.59 10.79
C LEU A 27 -7.18 10.96 11.24
N LYS A 28 -5.86 11.03 11.44
CA LYS A 28 -5.18 12.22 11.92
C LYS A 28 -3.90 12.47 11.13
N SER A 29 -3.69 13.71 10.71
CA SER A 29 -2.42 14.10 10.08
C SER A 29 -1.27 13.96 11.07
N HIS A 30 -0.20 13.27 10.66
CA HIS A 30 1.05 13.20 11.42
C HIS A 30 2.02 14.34 11.10
N GLN A 31 1.70 15.22 10.14
CA GLN A 31 2.55 16.36 9.75
C GLN A 31 4.03 15.99 9.57
N GLN A 32 4.30 14.86 8.90
CA GLN A 32 5.64 14.29 8.68
C GLN A 32 6.36 13.78 9.94
N THR A 33 5.82 13.95 11.15
CA THR A 33 6.53 13.62 12.40
C THR A 33 6.87 12.14 12.53
N ILE A 34 5.92 11.23 12.23
CA ILE A 34 6.18 9.78 12.28
C ILE A 34 7.26 9.40 11.26
N VAL A 35 7.21 9.96 10.06
CA VAL A 35 8.19 9.67 9.00
C VAL A 35 9.56 10.19 9.38
N ASN A 36 9.67 11.41 9.92
CA ASN A 36 10.94 11.99 10.34
C ASN A 36 11.62 11.18 11.45
N GLU A 37 10.87 10.72 12.45
CA GLU A 37 11.41 9.85 13.49
C GLU A 37 11.72 8.45 12.95
N GLY A 38 10.87 7.91 12.09
CA GLY A 38 11.09 6.61 11.46
C GLY A 38 12.31 6.58 10.55
N GLN A 39 12.58 7.64 9.79
CA GLN A 39 13.75 7.71 8.90
C GLN A 39 15.07 7.64 9.67
N LYS A 40 15.11 8.05 10.94
CA LYS A 40 16.29 7.89 11.80
C LYS A 40 16.60 6.42 12.09
N LEU A 41 15.58 5.57 12.12
CA LEU A 41 15.71 4.14 12.43
C LEU A 41 15.73 3.26 11.18
N PHE A 42 14.82 3.53 10.25
CA PHE A 42 14.53 2.69 9.08
C PHE A 42 14.98 3.32 7.76
N LYS A 43 15.57 4.52 7.78
CA LYS A 43 16.05 5.23 6.59
C LYS A 43 14.95 5.35 5.53
N ASP A 44 15.19 4.85 4.33
CA ASP A 44 14.33 4.89 3.15
C ASP A 44 13.15 3.90 3.19
N LYS A 45 13.11 3.01 4.19
CA LYS A 45 12.03 2.03 4.40
C LYS A 45 10.76 2.62 5.00
N ILE A 46 10.72 3.92 5.28
CA ILE A 46 9.52 4.62 5.74
C ILE A 46 9.36 5.93 4.98
N LYS A 47 8.16 6.17 4.48
CA LYS A 47 7.86 7.29 3.58
C LYS A 47 6.52 7.94 3.93
N ALA A 48 6.42 9.20 3.53
CA ALA A 48 5.15 9.90 3.51
C ALA A 48 4.43 9.65 2.19
N GLU A 49 3.12 9.48 2.31
CA GLU A 49 2.22 9.30 1.20
C GLU A 49 1.45 10.57 0.86
N MET A 50 0.60 10.52 -0.17
CA MET A 50 -0.18 11.67 -0.62
C MET A 50 -1.01 12.26 0.53
N HIS A 51 -1.78 11.47 1.25
CA HIS A 51 -2.54 11.96 2.41
C HIS A 51 -1.69 11.93 3.68
N GLN A 52 -1.69 13.02 4.45
CA GLN A 52 -0.87 13.15 5.66
C GLN A 52 -1.32 12.24 6.82
N ALA A 53 -2.45 11.52 6.67
CA ALA A 53 -2.89 10.50 7.61
C ALA A 53 -2.41 9.08 7.23
N VAL A 54 -1.50 8.98 6.26
CA VAL A 54 -0.93 7.73 5.75
C VAL A 54 0.57 7.70 6.06
N VAL A 55 1.05 6.53 6.48
CA VAL A 55 2.47 6.21 6.56
C VAL A 55 2.71 4.91 5.80
N GLU A 56 3.65 4.91 4.86
CA GLU A 56 4.10 3.71 4.16
C GLU A 56 5.39 3.20 4.79
N VAL A 57 5.49 1.89 4.98
CA VAL A 57 6.76 1.21 5.26
C VAL A 57 6.99 0.13 4.22
N GLY A 58 8.26 -0.10 3.86
CA GLY A 58 8.65 -1.09 2.86
C GLY A 58 9.89 -1.87 3.27
N THR A 59 9.90 -3.17 3.03
CA THR A 59 11.10 -4.00 3.24
C THR A 59 12.20 -3.62 2.25
N GLY A 60 13.42 -4.07 2.52
CA GLY A 60 14.45 -4.20 1.49
C GLY A 60 14.11 -5.28 0.47
N ILE A 61 15.10 -5.63 -0.34
CA ILE A 61 15.02 -6.77 -1.26
C ILE A 61 15.36 -8.04 -0.47
N CYS A 62 14.34 -8.81 -0.11
CA CYS A 62 14.47 -10.05 0.65
C CYS A 62 14.71 -11.25 -0.28
N LYS A 63 15.45 -12.24 0.18
CA LYS A 63 15.81 -13.45 -0.60
C LYS A 63 14.68 -14.48 -0.64
N ASN A 64 13.72 -14.37 0.27
CA ASN A 64 12.55 -15.25 0.39
C ASN A 64 11.49 -14.60 1.30
N VAL A 65 10.37 -15.30 1.46
CA VAL A 65 9.23 -14.85 2.26
C VAL A 65 9.51 -14.83 3.77
N ASP A 66 10.42 -15.67 4.29
CA ASP A 66 10.74 -15.71 5.72
C ASP A 66 11.53 -14.46 6.15
N GLU A 67 12.45 -14.02 5.30
CA GLU A 67 13.18 -12.77 5.48
C GLU A 67 12.22 -11.57 5.38
N ALA A 68 11.35 -11.54 4.37
CA ALA A 68 10.34 -10.48 4.24
C ALA A 68 9.39 -10.43 5.45
N PHE A 69 8.94 -11.59 5.93
CA PHE A 69 8.08 -11.69 7.10
C PHE A 69 8.76 -11.15 8.37
N SER A 70 10.02 -11.51 8.58
CA SER A 70 10.79 -11.04 9.73
C SER A 70 10.97 -9.51 9.70
N GLU A 71 11.26 -8.97 8.52
CA GLU A 71 11.46 -7.53 8.33
C GLU A 71 10.16 -6.73 8.47
N ILE A 72 9.04 -7.24 7.95
CA ILE A 72 7.71 -6.63 8.14
C ILE A 72 7.36 -6.53 9.62
N ILE A 73 7.66 -7.57 10.42
CA ILE A 73 7.42 -7.53 11.87
C ILE A 73 8.22 -6.40 12.53
N GLU A 74 9.50 -6.25 12.15
CA GLU A 74 10.35 -5.17 12.66
C GLU A 74 9.78 -3.80 12.31
N LEU A 75 9.42 -3.59 11.04
CA LEU A 75 8.86 -2.33 10.55
C LEU A 75 7.52 -2.00 11.24
N ARG A 76 6.63 -2.99 11.37
CA ARG A 76 5.34 -2.85 12.09
C ARG A 76 5.52 -2.43 13.54
N ASN A 77 6.40 -3.11 14.26
CA ASN A 77 6.69 -2.78 15.66
C ASN A 77 7.32 -1.40 15.77
N GLY A 78 8.22 -1.05 14.86
CA GLY A 78 8.85 0.26 14.76
C GLY A 78 7.84 1.38 14.58
N VAL A 79 7.02 1.33 13.53
CA VAL A 79 6.02 2.36 13.25
C VAL A 79 4.98 2.46 14.36
N HIS A 80 4.54 1.33 14.93
CA HIS A 80 3.62 1.31 16.07
C HIS A 80 4.22 2.03 17.28
N LYS A 81 5.48 1.74 17.61
CA LYS A 81 6.16 2.38 18.74
C LYS A 81 6.33 3.88 18.53
N ILE A 82 6.83 4.30 17.37
CA ILE A 82 7.06 5.70 17.04
C ILE A 82 5.74 6.48 17.10
N ALA A 83 4.68 5.93 16.48
CA ALA A 83 3.36 6.54 16.52
C ALA A 83 2.87 6.69 17.97
N GLY A 84 3.01 5.64 18.78
CA GLY A 84 2.64 5.66 20.20
C GLY A 84 3.39 6.71 21.01
N ASP A 85 4.72 6.81 20.84
CA ASP A 85 5.56 7.81 21.51
C ASP A 85 5.15 9.25 21.14
N LEU A 86 4.61 9.44 19.93
CA LEU A 86 4.12 10.72 19.42
C LEU A 86 2.63 10.97 19.71
N GLY A 87 1.95 10.08 20.44
CA GLY A 87 0.54 10.23 20.82
C GLY A 87 -0.47 9.85 19.73
N TYR A 88 -0.05 9.02 18.77
CA TYR A 88 -0.89 8.45 17.72
C TYR A 88 -1.12 6.94 17.94
N SER A 89 -2.06 6.39 17.19
CA SER A 89 -2.20 4.94 17.00
C SER A 89 -2.20 4.61 15.52
N ILE A 90 -1.92 3.34 15.18
CA ILE A 90 -1.85 2.87 13.79
C ILE A 90 -2.95 1.84 13.55
N GLY A 91 -3.55 1.87 12.35
CA GLY A 91 -4.49 0.84 11.88
C GLY A 91 -4.13 0.32 10.49
N ALA A 92 -4.64 -0.88 10.15
CA ALA A 92 -4.48 -1.50 8.82
C ALA A 92 -5.84 -2.03 8.30
N SER A 93 -6.26 -1.56 7.14
CA SER A 93 -7.51 -1.90 6.43
C SER A 93 -7.51 -1.14 5.11
N GLY A 94 -8.09 -1.70 4.05
CA GLY A 94 -8.12 -1.04 2.74
C GLY A 94 -8.85 0.31 2.71
N THR A 95 -9.73 0.57 3.68
CA THR A 95 -10.40 1.85 3.90
C THR A 95 -10.55 2.15 5.39
N HIS A 96 -10.63 3.43 5.74
CA HIS A 96 -11.06 3.84 7.07
C HIS A 96 -12.61 3.83 7.16
N PRO A 97 -13.21 3.27 8.23
CA PRO A 97 -14.65 3.04 8.28
C PRO A 97 -15.53 4.30 8.32
N PHE A 98 -15.06 5.40 8.93
CA PHE A 98 -15.93 6.57 9.19
C PHE A 98 -15.27 7.94 9.02
N SER A 99 -13.97 8.02 8.76
CA SER A 99 -13.33 9.32 8.52
C SER A 99 -13.62 9.77 7.10
N LEU A 100 -13.90 11.07 6.95
CA LEU A 100 -14.19 11.68 5.66
C LEU A 100 -12.89 12.04 4.95
N TRP A 101 -12.77 11.69 3.68
CA TRP A 101 -11.59 11.99 2.88
C TRP A 101 -11.45 13.51 2.64
N GLU A 102 -12.58 14.24 2.59
CA GLU A 102 -12.65 15.69 2.43
C GLU A 102 -11.91 16.45 3.53
N LYS A 103 -11.80 15.84 4.72
CA LYS A 103 -11.17 16.43 5.90
C LYS A 103 -9.68 16.10 6.00
N GLN A 104 -9.16 15.22 5.15
CA GLN A 104 -7.76 14.81 5.24
C GLN A 104 -6.85 15.78 4.50
N LEU A 105 -5.77 16.15 5.16
CA LEU A 105 -4.73 16.99 4.57
C LEU A 105 -3.92 16.19 3.56
N VAL A 106 -3.55 16.83 2.46
CA VAL A 106 -2.63 16.29 1.45
C VAL A 106 -1.23 16.84 1.71
N SER A 107 -0.22 16.06 1.36
CA SER A 107 1.19 16.40 1.44
C SER A 107 1.54 17.57 0.52
N ASP A 108 2.40 18.47 0.98
CA ASP A 108 2.86 19.65 0.23
C ASP A 108 3.95 19.31 -0.82
N GLN A 109 4.34 18.04 -0.95
CA GLN A 109 5.36 17.63 -1.92
C GLN A 109 4.86 17.85 -3.36
N THR A 110 5.73 18.44 -4.19
CA THR A 110 5.42 18.85 -5.57
C THR A 110 4.74 17.75 -6.40
N ARG A 111 5.27 16.52 -6.34
CA ARG A 111 4.72 15.36 -7.09
C ARG A 111 3.25 15.10 -6.78
N TYR A 112 2.84 15.22 -5.52
CA TYR A 112 1.45 15.01 -5.12
C TYR A 112 0.55 16.17 -5.51
N GLN A 113 1.07 17.40 -5.48
CA GLN A 113 0.34 18.58 -5.96
C GLN A 113 0.10 18.52 -7.48
N GLU A 114 1.07 18.06 -8.25
CA GLU A 114 0.93 17.79 -9.68
C GLU A 114 -0.16 16.74 -9.94
N LEU A 115 -0.13 15.61 -9.21
CA LEU A 115 -1.14 14.56 -9.32
C LEU A 115 -2.55 15.05 -8.97
N LEU A 116 -2.68 15.85 -7.90
CA LEU A 116 -3.94 16.49 -7.52
C LEU A 116 -4.46 17.45 -8.60
N ASN A 117 -3.57 18.19 -9.24
CA ASN A 117 -3.92 19.12 -10.31
C ASN A 117 -4.37 18.37 -11.58
N GLU A 118 -3.78 17.22 -11.87
CA GLU A 118 -4.17 16.41 -13.03
C GLU A 118 -5.48 15.63 -12.80
N LEU A 119 -5.56 14.89 -11.71
CA LEU A 119 -6.66 13.94 -11.45
C LEU A 119 -7.80 14.52 -10.60
N GLN A 120 -7.60 15.70 -10.03
CA GLN A 120 -8.61 16.46 -9.30
C GLN A 120 -9.32 15.60 -8.25
N GLN A 121 -10.64 15.46 -8.36
CA GLN A 121 -11.48 14.76 -7.40
C GLN A 121 -11.14 13.28 -7.25
N ALA A 122 -10.64 12.64 -8.32
CA ALA A 122 -10.22 11.25 -8.25
C ALA A 122 -9.08 11.10 -7.25
N ALA A 123 -8.01 11.90 -7.36
CA ALA A 123 -6.89 11.86 -6.42
C ALA A 123 -7.28 12.32 -5.01
N ARG A 124 -8.06 13.40 -4.85
CA ARG A 124 -8.50 13.86 -3.52
C ARG A 124 -9.23 12.79 -2.72
N SER A 125 -10.10 12.02 -3.40
CA SER A 125 -10.88 10.95 -2.78
C SER A 125 -10.18 9.59 -2.72
N ASN A 126 -8.92 9.48 -3.15
CA ASN A 126 -8.14 8.24 -3.13
C ASN A 126 -7.49 7.96 -1.77
N LEU A 127 -8.29 8.02 -0.71
CA LEU A 127 -7.86 7.73 0.66
C LEU A 127 -8.05 6.25 0.95
N ILE A 128 -7.10 5.44 0.49
CA ILE A 128 -7.08 3.99 0.64
C ILE A 128 -5.71 3.53 1.13
N PHE A 129 -5.65 2.31 1.62
CA PHE A 129 -4.43 1.73 2.17
C PHE A 129 -4.17 0.37 1.50
N GLY A 130 -2.95 0.16 1.03
CA GLY A 130 -2.50 -1.01 0.30
C GLY A 130 -1.50 -1.87 1.06
N LEU A 131 -1.40 -3.11 0.58
CA LEU A 131 -0.22 -3.96 0.76
C LEU A 131 0.24 -4.33 -0.64
N HIS A 132 1.49 -4.02 -0.95
CA HIS A 132 2.09 -4.32 -2.24
C HIS A 132 3.17 -5.38 -2.07
N VAL A 133 3.17 -6.39 -2.94
CA VAL A 133 4.22 -7.41 -2.98
C VAL A 133 4.94 -7.29 -4.31
N HIS A 134 6.22 -7.02 -4.23
CA HIS A 134 7.13 -6.91 -5.37
C HIS A 134 7.90 -8.22 -5.46
N VAL A 135 7.91 -8.83 -6.65
CA VAL A 135 8.68 -10.05 -6.92
C VAL A 135 9.71 -9.73 -7.99
N GLY A 136 10.98 -9.90 -7.67
CA GLY A 136 12.08 -9.69 -8.62
C GLY A 136 12.07 -10.74 -9.71
N MET A 137 12.12 -10.30 -10.98
CA MET A 137 12.18 -11.17 -12.16
C MET A 137 13.57 -11.06 -12.79
N GLU A 138 14.06 -12.15 -13.37
CA GLU A 138 15.36 -12.17 -14.04
C GLU A 138 15.39 -11.28 -15.29
N ASP A 139 14.32 -11.36 -16.10
CA ASP A 139 14.20 -10.57 -17.31
C ASP A 139 12.74 -10.15 -17.60
N ARG A 140 12.59 -9.26 -18.58
CA ARG A 140 11.28 -8.71 -19.00
C ARG A 140 10.38 -9.76 -19.65
N ARG A 141 10.94 -10.79 -20.28
CA ARG A 141 10.13 -11.86 -20.92
C ARG A 141 9.44 -12.70 -19.86
N MET A 142 10.19 -13.06 -18.81
CA MET A 142 9.66 -13.73 -17.63
C MET A 142 8.63 -12.86 -16.93
N ALA A 143 8.91 -11.57 -16.74
CA ALA A 143 7.95 -10.65 -16.13
C ALA A 143 6.61 -10.61 -16.87
N ILE A 144 6.61 -10.56 -18.20
CA ILE A 144 5.39 -10.60 -19.02
C ILE A 144 4.68 -11.95 -18.91
N HIS A 145 5.42 -13.05 -18.98
CA HIS A 145 4.85 -14.39 -18.84
C HIS A 145 4.14 -14.57 -17.48
N ILE A 146 4.79 -14.14 -16.41
CA ILE A 146 4.22 -14.17 -15.05
C ILE A 146 3.06 -13.19 -14.93
N ALA A 147 3.15 -11.97 -15.44
CA ALA A 147 2.07 -10.99 -15.40
C ALA A 147 0.81 -11.52 -16.10
N ASN A 148 0.95 -12.09 -17.29
CA ASN A 148 -0.16 -12.71 -18.03
C ASN A 148 -0.81 -13.85 -17.23
N THR A 149 0.01 -14.68 -16.57
CA THR A 149 -0.45 -15.82 -15.76
C THR A 149 -1.12 -15.35 -14.45
N ALA A 150 -0.58 -14.32 -13.81
CA ALA A 150 -1.07 -13.78 -12.55
C ALA A 150 -2.54 -13.34 -12.63
N ARG A 151 -2.99 -12.86 -13.80
CA ARG A 151 -4.39 -12.46 -14.07
C ARG A 151 -5.41 -13.52 -13.64
N TYR A 152 -5.08 -14.80 -13.81
CA TYR A 152 -5.93 -15.92 -13.38
C TYR A 152 -6.05 -16.02 -11.85
N PHE A 153 -4.97 -15.73 -11.13
CA PHE A 153 -4.89 -15.84 -9.68
C PHE A 153 -5.40 -14.58 -8.94
N LEU A 154 -5.42 -13.42 -9.60
CA LEU A 154 -5.83 -12.15 -8.99
C LEU A 154 -7.19 -12.22 -8.26
N PRO A 155 -8.27 -12.83 -8.80
CA PRO A 155 -9.55 -12.92 -8.08
C PRO A 155 -9.46 -13.71 -6.77
N HIS A 156 -8.60 -14.73 -6.70
CA HIS A 156 -8.42 -15.57 -5.52
C HIS A 156 -7.67 -14.80 -4.42
N ILE A 157 -6.57 -14.14 -4.80
CA ILE A 157 -5.81 -13.28 -3.88
C ILE A 157 -6.69 -12.13 -3.38
N TYR A 158 -7.46 -11.52 -4.28
CA TYR A 158 -8.41 -10.46 -3.94
C TYR A 158 -9.45 -10.92 -2.92
N ALA A 159 -10.05 -12.09 -3.09
CA ALA A 159 -11.02 -12.63 -2.15
C ALA A 159 -10.41 -12.81 -0.74
N LEU A 160 -9.19 -13.35 -0.66
CA LEU A 160 -8.47 -13.57 0.60
C LEU A 160 -8.03 -12.28 1.29
N SER A 161 -7.75 -11.22 0.52
CA SER A 161 -7.26 -9.94 1.06
C SER A 161 -8.36 -8.93 1.38
N THR A 162 -9.64 -9.24 1.12
CA THR A 162 -10.75 -8.31 1.38
C THR A 162 -10.86 -7.94 2.87
N ASN A 163 -10.81 -6.64 3.17
CA ASN A 163 -10.86 -6.14 4.56
C ASN A 163 -11.49 -4.74 4.69
N SER A 164 -12.19 -4.23 3.67
CA SER A 164 -12.68 -2.85 3.61
C SER A 164 -14.19 -2.74 3.34
N PRO A 165 -15.06 -3.23 4.23
CA PRO A 165 -16.51 -3.21 3.99
C PRO A 165 -17.18 -1.84 4.26
N PHE A 166 -16.51 -0.94 4.97
CA PHE A 166 -17.05 0.35 5.40
C PHE A 166 -16.41 1.53 4.67
N TRP A 167 -17.19 2.59 4.44
CA TRP A 167 -16.73 3.86 3.88
C TRP A 167 -17.65 4.98 4.36
N GLU A 168 -17.10 6.09 4.85
CA GLU A 168 -17.86 7.28 5.29
C GLU A 168 -19.07 6.92 6.18
N THR A 169 -18.85 6.10 7.22
CA THR A 169 -19.85 5.62 8.20
C THR A 169 -20.85 4.58 7.67
N ARG A 170 -20.76 4.20 6.39
CA ARG A 170 -21.72 3.29 5.76
C ARG A 170 -21.13 1.90 5.58
N ASN A 171 -21.93 0.88 5.87
CA ASN A 171 -21.70 -0.46 5.32
C ASN A 171 -22.00 -0.41 3.81
N THR A 172 -20.96 -0.59 3.00
CA THR A 172 -21.04 -0.41 1.55
C THR A 172 -21.70 -1.58 0.83
N GLY A 173 -21.83 -2.73 1.50
CA GLY A 173 -22.22 -4.00 0.88
C GLY A 173 -21.07 -4.73 0.17
N TYR A 174 -19.91 -4.08 -0.03
CA TYR A 174 -18.71 -4.70 -0.56
C TYR A 174 -17.90 -5.36 0.57
N LYS A 175 -17.10 -6.37 0.22
CA LYS A 175 -16.04 -6.89 1.11
C LYS A 175 -14.73 -6.10 0.99
N SER A 176 -14.49 -5.56 -0.20
CA SER A 176 -13.39 -4.62 -0.46
C SER A 176 -13.92 -3.42 -1.23
N TYR A 177 -14.23 -2.35 -0.50
CA TYR A 177 -14.60 -1.06 -1.07
C TYR A 177 -13.38 -0.28 -1.57
N ARG A 178 -12.17 -0.61 -1.07
CA ARG A 178 -10.89 -0.08 -1.56
C ARG A 178 -10.83 -0.04 -3.09
N SER A 179 -11.15 -1.15 -3.74
CA SER A 179 -11.12 -1.24 -5.21
C SER A 179 -12.09 -0.27 -5.88
N LYS A 180 -13.27 -0.02 -5.28
CA LYS A 180 -14.25 0.95 -5.82
C LYS A 180 -13.83 2.40 -5.68
N VAL A 181 -13.02 2.71 -4.67
CA VAL A 181 -12.36 4.01 -4.59
C VAL A 181 -11.31 4.14 -5.70
N PHE A 182 -10.51 3.09 -5.91
CA PHE A 182 -9.42 3.09 -6.89
C PHE A 182 -9.91 3.06 -8.36
N ASP A 183 -11.07 2.47 -8.66
CA ASP A 183 -11.68 2.39 -10.00
C ASP A 183 -11.85 3.78 -10.69
N LYS A 184 -11.77 4.87 -9.93
CA LYS A 184 -11.84 6.25 -10.45
C LYS A 184 -10.57 6.68 -11.19
N PHE A 185 -9.44 6.03 -10.94
CA PHE A 185 -8.17 6.35 -11.59
C PHE A 185 -8.10 5.74 -13.00
N PRO A 186 -7.47 6.42 -13.97
CA PRO A 186 -7.22 5.84 -15.28
C PRO A 186 -6.21 4.69 -15.17
N ARG A 187 -6.29 3.73 -16.10
CA ARG A 187 -5.37 2.57 -16.18
C ARG A 187 -5.34 1.69 -14.92
N THR A 188 -6.49 1.55 -14.27
CA THR A 188 -6.71 0.63 -13.15
C THR A 188 -7.41 -0.65 -13.59
N GLY A 189 -7.43 -1.65 -12.73
CA GLY A 189 -8.02 -2.97 -13.01
C GLY A 189 -6.98 -4.02 -13.40
N ILE A 190 -7.45 -5.05 -14.08
CA ILE A 190 -6.59 -6.15 -14.55
C ILE A 190 -6.05 -5.74 -15.94
N PRO A 191 -4.73 -5.64 -16.14
CA PRO A 191 -4.15 -5.32 -17.44
C PRO A 191 -4.57 -6.32 -18.53
N ASP A 192 -4.49 -5.90 -19.79
CA ASP A 192 -4.61 -6.81 -20.93
C ASP A 192 -3.44 -7.79 -21.00
N THR A 193 -3.58 -8.81 -21.85
CA THR A 193 -2.48 -9.73 -22.12
C THR A 193 -1.47 -9.10 -23.06
N PHE A 194 -0.19 -9.20 -22.72
CA PHE A 194 0.90 -8.72 -23.57
C PHE A 194 1.56 -9.89 -24.30
N GLU A 195 1.66 -9.81 -25.63
CA GLU A 195 2.29 -10.86 -26.45
C GLU A 195 3.81 -10.71 -26.49
N SER A 196 4.32 -9.48 -26.35
CA SER A 196 5.75 -9.16 -26.43
C SER A 196 6.10 -7.96 -25.54
N ILE A 197 7.40 -7.68 -25.45
CA ILE A 197 7.96 -6.59 -24.65
C ILE A 197 7.70 -5.22 -25.29
N GLU A 198 7.57 -5.19 -26.61
CA GLU A 198 7.46 -4.01 -27.46
C GLU A 198 6.01 -3.61 -27.78
N ALA A 199 5.02 -4.32 -27.24
CA ALA A 199 3.60 -4.12 -27.50
C ALA A 199 3.07 -2.76 -27.00
#